data_AF-A0A966Z9J7-F1
#
_entry.id   AF-A0A966Z9J7-F1
#
_cell.length_a   1.000
_cell.length_b   1.000
_cell.length_c   1.000
_cell.angle_alpha   90.00
_cell.angle_beta   90.00
_cell.angle_gamma   90.00
#
_symmetry.space_group_name_H-M   'P 1'
#
loop_
_entity.id
_entity.type
_entity.pdbx_description
1 polymer ?
#
loop_
_entity_poly.entity_id
_entity_poly.type
_entity_poly.pdbx_seq_one_letter_code
_entity_poly.pdbx_strand_id
1 'polypeptide(L)'
;MKRSEVERVTVTLPNALVREIDRLENNRSRFVADAVRHELELRRRAELRRSLDNPHPDSLTTAELGFDSWVRALPAEDAEGLVDHTAGTPIRWVAGTGWIEGTE
;
A
#
# COMPACT_ATOMS: atom_id res chain seq x y z
N MET A 1 -7.11 -25.42 -14.63
CA MET A 1 -6.64 -25.23 -13.24
C MET A 1 -5.17 -25.62 -13.17
N LYS A 2 -4.23 -24.66 -13.25
CA LYS A 2 -2.81 -24.98 -13.06
C LYS A 2 -2.63 -25.34 -11.59
N ARG A 3 -2.25 -26.60 -11.31
CA ARG A 3 -1.81 -26.99 -9.97
C ARG A 3 -0.63 -26.09 -9.62
N SER A 4 -0.64 -25.51 -8.43
CA SER A 4 0.51 -24.84 -7.85
C SER A 4 1.72 -25.78 -7.95
N GLU A 5 2.64 -25.44 -8.85
CA GLU A 5 3.87 -26.18 -9.11
C GLU A 5 4.76 -26.00 -7.88
N VAL A 6 4.97 -27.07 -7.11
CA VAL A 6 5.81 -27.04 -5.90
C VAL A 6 7.22 -27.42 -6.31
N GLU A 7 8.17 -26.51 -6.14
CA GLU A 7 9.60 -26.75 -6.35
C GLU A 7 10.29 -27.12 -5.03
N ARG A 8 11.12 -28.17 -5.04
CA ARG A 8 11.85 -28.61 -3.84
C ARG A 8 13.16 -27.84 -3.71
N VAL A 9 13.26 -27.05 -2.66
CA VAL A 9 14.47 -26.30 -2.31
C VAL A 9 15.22 -27.01 -1.18
N THR A 10 16.54 -27.18 -1.32
CA THR A 10 17.42 -27.71 -0.26
C THR A 10 18.33 -26.60 0.22
N VAL A 11 18.32 -26.33 1.53
CA VAL A 11 19.13 -25.29 2.17
C VAL A 11 19.97 -25.88 3.28
N THR A 12 21.17 -25.33 3.48
CA THR A 12 22.01 -25.65 4.63
C THR A 12 21.77 -24.61 5.71
N LEU A 13 21.36 -25.04 6.89
CA LEU A 13 21.10 -24.17 8.04
C LEU A 13 21.91 -24.64 9.26
N PRO A 14 22.29 -23.73 10.17
CA PRO A 14 22.93 -24.10 11.43
C PRO A 14 22.06 -25.08 12.22
N ASN A 15 22.68 -26.11 12.82
CA ASN A 15 21.97 -27.14 13.55
C ASN A 15 21.13 -26.57 14.71
N ALA A 16 21.63 -25.53 15.39
CA ALA A 16 20.91 -24.83 16.45
C ALA A 16 19.56 -24.27 15.95
N LEU A 17 19.54 -23.65 14.77
CA LEU A 17 18.33 -23.08 14.19
C LEU A 17 17.33 -24.16 13.80
N VAL A 18 17.80 -25.28 13.23
CA VAL A 18 16.93 -26.43 12.90
C VAL A 18 16.29 -27.00 14.16
N ARG A 19 17.04 -27.11 15.26
CA ARG A 19 16.49 -27.55 16.56
C ARG A 19 15.46 -26.58 17.12
N GLU A 20 15.63 -25.28 16.92
CA GLU A 20 14.64 -24.29 17.33
C GLU A 20 13.35 -24.40 16.52
N ILE A 21 13.45 -24.58 15.20
CA ILE A 21 12.29 -24.84 14.33
C ILE A 21 11.55 -26.08 14.83
N ASP A 22 12.26 -27.17 15.10
CA ASP A 22 11.66 -28.43 15.58
C ASP A 22 10.96 -28.32 16.93
N ARG A 23 11.40 -27.39 17.79
CA ARG A 23 10.74 -27.14 19.08
C ARG A 23 9.43 -26.39 18.93
N LEU A 24 9.36 -25.49 17.94
CA LEU A 24 8.20 -24.63 17.71
C LEU A 24 7.16 -25.31 16.81
N GLU A 25 7.60 -26.11 15.85
CA GLU A 25 6.74 -26.61 14.78
C GLU A 25 7.18 -27.98 14.27
N ASN A 26 6.21 -28.89 14.07
CA ASN A 26 6.48 -30.23 13.57
C ASN A 26 6.72 -30.24 12.04
N ASN A 27 6.20 -29.24 11.33
CA ASN A 27 6.36 -29.09 9.88
C ASN A 27 7.34 -27.97 9.53
N ARG A 28 8.63 -28.34 9.40
CA ARG A 28 9.72 -27.43 9.01
C ARG A 28 9.44 -26.67 7.70
N SER A 29 8.93 -27.37 6.68
CA SER A 29 8.68 -26.76 5.37
C SER A 29 7.62 -25.66 5.43
N ARG A 30 6.57 -25.88 6.24
CA ARG A 30 5.55 -24.85 6.49
C ARG A 30 6.15 -23.65 7.20
N PHE A 31 6.91 -23.88 8.27
CA PHE A 31 7.56 -22.80 9.03
C PHE A 31 8.46 -21.95 8.14
N VAL A 32 9.31 -22.58 7.32
CA VAL A 32 10.19 -21.86 6.40
C VAL A 32 9.38 -21.10 5.35
N ALA A 33 8.33 -21.70 4.79
CA ALA A 33 7.49 -21.02 3.79
C ALA A 33 6.80 -19.78 4.37
N ASP A 34 6.27 -19.86 5.58
CA ASP A 34 5.60 -18.73 6.24
C ASP A 34 6.61 -17.65 6.66
N ALA A 35 7.78 -18.04 7.18
CA ALA A 35 8.86 -17.11 7.50
C ALA A 35 9.36 -16.36 6.26
N VAL A 36 9.56 -17.06 5.13
CA VAL A 36 9.97 -16.44 3.86
C VAL A 36 8.88 -15.51 3.33
N ARG A 37 7.60 -15.90 3.41
CA ARG A 37 6.48 -15.03 2.99
C ARG A 37 6.46 -13.74 3.81
N HIS A 38 6.64 -13.86 5.12
CA HIS A 38 6.70 -12.70 6.01
C HIS A 38 7.87 -11.77 5.68
N GLU A 39 9.06 -12.32 5.49
CA GLU A 39 10.25 -11.54 5.12
C GLU A 39 10.09 -10.84 3.76
N LEU A 40 9.51 -11.52 2.76
CA LEU A 40 9.24 -10.91 1.45
C LEU A 40 8.26 -9.74 1.54
N GLU A 41 7.22 -9.87 2.36
CA GLU A 41 6.25 -8.79 2.59
C GLU A 41 6.92 -7.60 3.30
N LEU A 42 7.76 -7.85 4.31
CA LEU A 42 8.52 -6.79 4.97
C LEU A 42 9.44 -6.04 3.99
N ARG A 43 10.16 -6.76 3.14
CA ARG A 43 11.03 -6.15 2.12
C ARG A 43 10.25 -5.34 1.09
N ARG A 44 9.14 -5.89 0.59
CA ARG A 44 8.26 -5.19 -0.36
C ARG A 44 7.74 -3.87 0.23
N ARG A 45 7.32 -3.88 1.50
CA ARG A 45 6.89 -2.65 2.20
C ARG A 45 8.04 -1.66 2.38
N ALA A 46 9.23 -2.15 2.71
CA ALA A 46 10.40 -1.29 2.85
C ALA A 46 10.81 -0.64 1.51
N GLU A 47 10.74 -1.39 0.41
CA GLU A 47 10.98 -0.90 -0.94
C GLU A 47 9.93 0.13 -1.36
N LEU A 48 8.65 -0.16 -1.10
CA LEU A 48 7.57 0.80 -1.34
C LEU A 48 7.79 2.08 -0.54
N ARG A 49 8.16 1.97 0.74
CA ARG A 49 8.46 3.15 1.56
C ARG A 49 9.63 3.94 1.00
N ARG A 50 10.73 3.29 0.60
CA ARG A 50 11.84 3.99 -0.08
C ARG A 50 11.41 4.68 -1.37
N SER A 51 10.50 4.07 -2.14
CA SER A 51 9.97 4.68 -3.37
C SER A 51 9.07 5.88 -3.06
N LEU A 52 8.30 5.85 -1.98
CA LEU A 52 7.50 6.98 -1.53
C LEU A 52 8.36 8.11 -0.97
N ASP A 53 9.41 7.76 -0.22
CA ASP A 53 10.36 8.73 0.37
C ASP A 53 11.25 9.38 -0.69
N ASN A 54 11.48 8.71 -1.83
CA ASN A 54 12.21 9.23 -2.98
C ASN A 54 11.32 9.23 -4.23
N PRO A 55 10.30 10.12 -4.28
CA PRO A 55 9.40 10.18 -5.41
C PRO A 55 10.19 10.48 -6.68
N HIS A 56 9.83 9.80 -7.77
CA HIS A 56 10.48 10.04 -9.06
C HIS A 56 10.29 11.53 -9.45
N PRO A 57 11.30 12.21 -10.01
CA PRO A 57 11.18 13.63 -10.37
C PRO A 57 10.01 13.91 -11.32
N ASP A 58 9.71 13.00 -12.26
CA ASP A 58 8.51 13.11 -13.11
C ASP A 58 7.17 13.01 -12.35
N SER A 59 7.16 12.33 -11.20
CA SER A 59 6.00 12.29 -10.30
C SER A 59 5.77 13.63 -9.60
N LEU A 60 6.80 14.44 -9.39
CA LEU A 60 6.66 15.81 -8.87
C LEU A 60 5.96 16.71 -9.90
N THR A 61 6.40 16.66 -11.15
CA THR A 61 5.75 17.38 -12.27
C THR A 61 4.30 16.94 -12.46
N THR A 62 4.00 15.65 -12.27
CA THR A 62 2.64 15.10 -12.35
C THR A 62 1.77 15.50 -11.15
N ALA A 63 2.35 15.58 -9.95
CA ALA A 63 1.64 16.05 -8.76
C ALA A 63 1.24 17.52 -8.89
N GLU A 64 2.10 18.36 -9.46
CA GLU A 64 1.80 19.77 -9.74
C GLU A 64 0.74 19.95 -10.83
N LEU A 65 0.70 19.06 -11.82
CA LEU A 65 -0.32 19.08 -12.88
C LEU A 65 -1.65 18.45 -12.47
N GLY A 66 -1.66 17.56 -11.46
CA GLY A 66 -2.77 16.65 -11.23
C GLY A 66 -3.94 17.23 -10.45
N PHE A 67 -3.71 18.00 -9.39
CA PHE A 67 -4.81 18.36 -8.48
C PHE A 67 -5.72 19.44 -9.07
N ASP A 68 -5.17 20.58 -9.48
CA ASP A 68 -5.98 21.69 -10.01
C ASP A 68 -6.67 21.33 -11.34
N SER A 69 -6.03 20.53 -12.18
CA SER A 69 -6.63 20.08 -13.44
C SER A 69 -7.75 19.06 -13.19
N TRP A 70 -7.57 18.16 -12.22
CA TRP A 70 -8.58 17.20 -11.80
C TRP A 70 -9.80 17.89 -11.16
N VAL A 71 -9.57 18.87 -10.26
CA VAL A 71 -10.67 19.68 -9.66
C VAL A 71 -11.45 20.42 -10.74
N ARG A 72 -10.77 20.96 -11.76
CA ARG A 72 -11.43 21.65 -12.89
C ARG A 72 -12.18 20.69 -13.83
N ALA A 73 -11.78 19.42 -13.87
CA ALA A 73 -12.41 18.38 -14.67
C ALA A 73 -13.53 17.64 -13.91
N LEU A 74 -13.76 17.97 -12.63
CA LEU A 74 -14.81 17.37 -11.83
C LEU A 74 -16.18 17.82 -12.37
N PRO A 75 -17.08 16.89 -12.74
CA PRO A 75 -18.45 17.23 -13.09
C PRO A 75 -19.14 17.99 -11.95
N ALA A 76 -19.96 18.99 -12.26
CA ALA A 76 -20.67 19.78 -11.24
C ALA A 76 -21.54 18.90 -10.31
N GLU A 77 -22.07 17.80 -10.85
CA GLU A 77 -22.83 16.77 -10.14
C GLU A 77 -22.01 16.00 -9.07
N ASP A 78 -20.70 15.87 -9.25
CA ASP A 78 -19.81 15.18 -8.30
C ASP A 78 -19.23 16.13 -7.23
N ALA A 79 -19.23 17.45 -7.49
CA ALA A 79 -18.76 18.46 -6.55
C ALA A 79 -19.73 18.69 -5.37
N GLU A 80 -21.02 18.42 -5.58
CA GLU A 80 -22.09 18.57 -4.57
C GLU A 80 -22.11 17.42 -3.55
N GLY A 81 -21.49 16.28 -3.87
CA GLY A 81 -21.43 15.08 -3.01
C GLY A 81 -20.16 14.92 -2.17
N LEU A 82 -19.26 15.92 -2.18
CA LEU A 82 -18.00 15.84 -1.46
C LEU A 82 -18.22 16.07 0.04
N VAL A 83 -17.63 15.21 0.87
CA VAL A 83 -17.72 15.28 2.33
C VAL A 83 -16.34 15.36 2.96
N ASP A 84 -16.22 16.08 4.07
CA ASP A 84 -15.04 16.01 4.92
C ASP A 84 -14.92 14.60 5.53
N HIS A 85 -13.85 13.90 5.18
CA HIS A 85 -13.52 12.56 5.69
C HIS A 85 -13.49 12.43 7.23
N THR A 86 -13.28 13.53 7.96
CA THR A 86 -13.20 13.53 9.43
C THR A 86 -14.55 13.79 10.09
N ALA A 87 -15.33 14.71 9.52
CA ALA A 87 -16.58 15.20 10.10
C ALA A 87 -17.85 14.61 9.46
N GLY A 88 -17.73 14.03 8.26
CA GLY A 88 -18.88 13.55 7.46
C GLY A 88 -19.73 14.69 6.88
N THR A 89 -19.28 15.94 7.00
CA THR A 89 -20.03 17.12 6.58
C THR A 89 -19.82 17.41 5.10
N PRO A 90 -20.87 17.77 4.34
CA PRO A 90 -20.70 18.22 2.97
C PRO A 90 -19.77 19.43 2.88
N ILE A 91 -18.89 19.44 1.89
CA ILE A 91 -17.97 20.54 1.60
C ILE A 91 -18.04 20.87 0.11
N ARG A 92 -17.89 22.14 -0.20
CA ARG A 92 -17.82 22.63 -1.58
C ARG A 92 -16.56 23.47 -1.78
N TRP A 93 -15.94 23.32 -2.93
CA TRP A 93 -14.82 24.16 -3.31
C TRP A 93 -15.32 25.49 -3.91
N VAL A 94 -14.82 26.62 -3.38
CA VAL A 94 -15.07 27.95 -3.95
C VAL A 94 -13.75 28.56 -4.41
N ALA A 95 -13.65 28.82 -5.71
CA ALA A 95 -12.47 29.42 -6.31
C ALA A 95 -12.11 30.76 -5.64
N GLY A 96 -10.87 30.88 -5.15
CA GLY A 96 -10.37 32.06 -4.43
C GLY A 96 -10.59 32.06 -2.91
N THR A 97 -11.44 31.18 -2.39
CA THR A 97 -11.75 31.06 -0.95
C THR A 97 -11.27 29.72 -0.38
N GLY A 98 -11.24 28.66 -1.20
CA GLY A 98 -10.89 27.31 -0.79
C GLY A 98 -12.11 26.44 -0.46
N TRP A 99 -11.90 25.39 0.32
CA TRP A 99 -12.98 24.51 0.79
C TRP A 99 -13.82 25.21 1.85
N ILE A 100 -15.14 25.24 1.64
CA ILE A 100 -16.11 25.74 2.61
C ILE A 100 -17.16 24.66 2.89
N GLU A 101 -17.77 24.73 4.07
CA GLU A 101 -18.87 23.85 4.45
C GLU A 101 -20.06 24.06 3.48
N GLY A 102 -20.55 22.95 2.91
CA GLY A 102 -21.74 22.95 2.08
C GLY A 102 -22.96 23.09 2.97
N THR A 103 -23.80 24.09 2.71
CA THR A 103 -25.14 24.14 3.33
C THR A 103 -26.02 23.14 2.58
N GLU A 104 -26.73 22.30 3.33
CA GLU A 104 -27.69 21.28 2.85
C GLU A 104 -28.72 21.83 1.85
#